data_AF-A0A937HSX2-F1
#
_entry.id   AF-A0A937HSX2-F1
#
_cell.length_a   1.000
_cell.length_b   1.000
_cell.length_c   1.000
_cell.angle_alpha   90.00
_cell.angle_beta   90.00
_cell.angle_gamma   90.00
#
_symmetry.space_group_name_H-M   'P 1'
#
loop_
_entity.id
_entity.type
_entity.pdbx_description
1 polymer ?
#
loop_
_entity_poly.entity_id
_entity_poly.type
_entity_poly.pdbx_seq_one_letter_code
_entity_poly.pdbx_strand_id
1 'polypeptide(L)'
;MLLLVAPADAAEVLQVRTSSLLQVGDRNRTYTVQLACVDVTAEAETEAVGWLRQQLPRRRRVNLRPVGSRDGQLLARVTPLGESVDLSAGLVAAGLAGDSCSAGSA
;
A
#
# COMPACT_ATOMS: atom_id res chain seq x y z
N MET A 1 22.48 4.77 27.61
CA MET A 1 21.96 5.28 26.32
C MET A 1 20.69 4.49 26.01
N LEU A 2 19.53 5.01 26.42
CA LEU A 2 18.23 4.35 26.22
C LEU A 2 17.76 4.75 24.82
N LEU A 3 17.78 3.81 23.87
CA LEU A 3 17.21 4.00 22.54
C LEU A 3 15.69 4.09 22.69
N LEU A 4 15.17 5.31 22.81
CA LEU A 4 13.76 5.61 22.64
C LEU A 4 13.40 5.23 21.21
N VAL A 5 12.87 4.02 21.01
CA VAL A 5 12.15 3.67 19.79
C VAL A 5 10.98 4.64 19.72
N ALA A 6 11.11 5.66 18.86
CA ALA A 6 10.00 6.51 18.53
C ALA A 6 8.88 5.58 18.02
N PRO A 7 7.62 5.76 18.48
CA PRO A 7 6.51 5.05 17.87
C PRO A 7 6.59 5.34 16.38
N ALA A 8 6.66 4.30 15.55
CA ALA A 8 6.61 4.48 14.12
C ALA A 8 5.29 5.20 13.83
N ASP A 9 5.37 6.48 13.49
CA ASP A 9 4.18 7.29 13.24
C ASP A 9 3.45 6.61 12.08
N ALA A 10 2.22 6.16 12.33
CA ALA A 10 1.47 5.43 11.33
C ALA A 10 1.31 6.33 10.11
N ALA A 11 1.87 5.86 8.99
CA ALA A 11 1.98 6.63 7.78
C ALA A 11 0.57 6.93 7.25
N GLU A 12 0.32 8.12 6.73
CA GLU A 12 -0.99 8.52 6.20
C GLU A 12 -0.96 8.43 4.68
N VAL A 13 -1.99 7.85 4.07
CA VAL A 13 -2.12 7.96 2.61
C VAL A 13 -2.57 9.37 2.27
N LEU A 14 -1.69 10.09 1.58
CA LEU A 14 -1.91 11.44 1.09
C LEU A 14 -2.63 11.41 -0.25
N GLN A 15 -2.20 10.54 -1.16
CA GLN A 15 -2.78 10.41 -2.50
C GLN A 15 -2.66 8.97 -3.04
N VAL A 16 -3.68 8.54 -3.79
CA VAL A 16 -3.62 7.36 -4.66
C VAL A 16 -3.22 7.86 -6.04
N ARG A 17 -2.01 7.52 -6.49
CA ARG A 17 -1.47 7.93 -7.81
C ARG A 17 -1.91 6.99 -8.91
N THR A 18 -1.76 5.68 -8.67
CA THR A 18 -2.20 4.59 -9.56
C THR A 18 -2.75 3.44 -8.70
N SER A 19 -3.19 2.35 -9.34
CA SER A 19 -3.68 1.15 -8.64
C SER A 19 -2.62 0.44 -7.79
N SER A 20 -1.35 0.76 -8.02
CA SER A 20 -0.20 0.14 -7.33
C SER A 20 0.72 1.17 -6.69
N LEU A 21 0.51 2.48 -6.87
CA LEU A 21 1.37 3.52 -6.33
C LEU A 21 0.60 4.48 -5.42
N LEU A 22 1.03 4.53 -4.16
CA LEU A 22 0.48 5.39 -3.13
C LEU A 22 1.51 6.44 -2.71
N GLN A 23 1.07 7.67 -2.54
CA GLN A 23 1.87 8.69 -1.87
C GLN A 23 1.49 8.70 -0.40
N VAL A 24 2.48 8.50 0.44
CA VAL A 24 2.33 8.33 1.88
C VAL A 24 3.18 9.36 2.61
N GLY A 25 2.71 9.85 3.76
CA GLY A 25 3.50 10.74 4.61
C GLY A 25 3.35 10.45 6.10
N ASP A 26 4.44 10.59 6.85
CA ASP A 26 4.52 10.33 8.29
C ASP A 26 4.75 11.61 9.11
N ARG A 27 4.21 12.75 8.66
CA ARG A 27 4.47 14.13 9.16
C ARG A 27 5.90 14.65 8.99
N ASN A 28 6.91 13.77 8.93
CA ASN A 28 8.30 14.15 8.75
C ASN A 28 8.74 14.07 7.29
N ARG A 29 8.29 13.04 6.55
CA ARG A 29 8.63 12.83 5.14
C ARG A 29 7.39 12.47 4.33
N THR A 30 7.49 12.71 3.03
CA THR A 30 6.53 12.21 2.03
C THR A 30 7.29 11.37 1.03
N TYR A 31 6.81 10.17 0.76
CA TYR A 31 7.42 9.26 -0.19
C TYR A 31 6.34 8.46 -0.91
N THR A 32 6.72 7.91 -2.05
CA THR A 32 5.88 6.97 -2.79
C THR A 32 6.14 5.55 -2.30
N VAL A 33 5.08 4.77 -2.25
CA VAL A 33 5.10 3.36 -1.88
C VAL A 33 4.37 2.61 -2.97
N GLN A 34 5.01 1.58 -3.49
CA GLN A 34 4.39 0.65 -4.40
C GLN A 34 3.77 -0.50 -3.60
N LEU A 35 2.51 -0.83 -3.90
CA LEU A 35 1.83 -1.99 -3.33
C LEU A 35 2.57 -3.25 -3.76
N ALA A 36 3.00 -4.03 -2.76
CA ALA A 36 3.59 -5.32 -3.01
C ALA A 36 2.54 -6.35 -3.43
N CYS A 37 2.96 -7.38 -4.17
CA CYS A 37 2.16 -8.57 -4.42
C CYS A 37 0.83 -8.35 -5.16
N VAL A 38 0.70 -7.24 -5.89
CA VAL A 38 -0.45 -7.00 -6.79
C VAL A 38 0.01 -6.94 -8.23
N ASP A 39 -0.83 -7.43 -9.12
CA ASP A 39 -0.77 -7.17 -10.55
C ASP A 39 -2.14 -6.66 -11.00
N VAL A 40 -2.19 -5.44 -11.50
CA VAL A 40 -3.43 -4.80 -11.96
C VAL A 40 -3.30 -4.58 -13.46
N THR A 41 -4.25 -5.12 -14.22
CA THR A 41 -4.27 -4.95 -15.67
C THR A 41 -4.68 -3.52 -16.04
N ALA A 42 -4.28 -3.06 -17.22
CA ALA A 42 -4.64 -1.72 -17.69
C ALA A 42 -6.16 -1.50 -17.78
N GLU A 43 -6.92 -2.57 -18.02
CA GLU A 43 -8.39 -2.55 -18.07
C GLU A 43 -9.01 -2.31 -16.69
N ALA A 44 -8.42 -2.86 -15.63
CA ALA A 44 -8.88 -2.73 -14.25
C ALA A 44 -8.37 -1.48 -13.53
N GLU A 45 -7.39 -0.76 -14.11
CA GLU A 45 -6.68 0.36 -13.48
C GLU A 45 -7.61 1.42 -12.89
N THR A 46 -8.60 1.88 -13.67
CA THR A 46 -9.55 2.93 -13.24
C THR A 46 -10.41 2.46 -12.07
N GLU A 47 -10.89 1.21 -12.13
CA GLU A 47 -11.75 0.63 -11.11
C GLU A 47 -10.97 0.34 -9.82
N ALA A 48 -9.75 -0.18 -9.94
CA ALA A 48 -8.83 -0.40 -8.82
C ALA A 48 -8.45 0.90 -8.12
N VAL A 49 -8.16 1.98 -8.86
CA VAL A 49 -7.92 3.31 -8.27
C VAL A 49 -9.17 3.82 -7.54
N GLY A 50 -10.35 3.63 -8.13
CA GLY A 50 -11.63 3.97 -7.51
C GLY A 50 -11.83 3.23 -6.18
N TRP A 51 -11.60 1.93 -6.17
CA TRP A 51 -11.69 1.09 -4.98
C TRP A 51 -10.69 1.53 -3.89
N LEU A 52 -9.42 1.78 -4.25
CA LEU A 52 -8.41 2.27 -3.31
C LEU A 52 -8.82 3.59 -2.66
N ARG A 53 -9.39 4.52 -3.42
CA ARG A 53 -9.88 5.80 -2.91
C ARG A 53 -11.06 5.63 -1.94
N GLN A 54 -11.90 4.61 -2.14
CA GLN A 54 -12.99 4.29 -1.21
C GLN A 54 -12.46 3.70 0.10
N GLN A 55 -11.45 2.81 0.03
CA GLN A 55 -10.82 2.21 1.21
C GLN A 55 -9.92 3.18 2.00
N LEU A 56 -9.40 4.19 1.32
CA LEU A 56 -8.50 5.20 1.87
C LEU A 56 -9.16 6.59 1.85
N PRO A 57 -10.16 6.83 2.72
CA PRO A 57 -10.71 8.16 2.90
C PRO A 57 -9.61 9.12 3.37
N ARG A 58 -9.83 10.42 3.17
CA ARG A 58 -8.81 11.46 3.35
C ARG A 58 -8.09 11.33 4.71
N ARG A 59 -6.75 11.29 4.69
CA ARG A 59 -5.88 11.11 5.87
C ARG A 59 -6.08 9.78 6.61
N ARG A 60 -6.45 8.70 5.91
CA ARG A 60 -6.45 7.36 6.49
C ARG A 60 -5.02 6.98 6.87
N ARG A 61 -4.81 6.66 8.16
CA ARG A 61 -3.56 6.08 8.66
C ARG A 61 -3.46 4.63 8.20
N VAL A 62 -2.26 4.21 7.85
CA VAL A 62 -1.91 2.88 7.37
C VAL A 62 -0.66 2.39 8.08
N ASN A 63 -0.57 1.07 8.26
CA ASN A 63 0.65 0.39 8.62
C ASN A 63 1.36 -0.02 7.34
N LEU A 64 2.64 0.35 7.23
CA LEU A 64 3.50 -0.07 6.14
C LEU A 64 4.35 -1.24 6.62
N ARG A 65 4.31 -2.34 5.88
CA ARG A 65 5.21 -3.47 6.06
C ARG A 65 6.10 -3.58 4.82
N PRO A 66 7.34 -3.08 4.86
CA PRO A 66 8.24 -3.13 3.71
C PRO A 66 8.55 -4.60 3.37
N VAL A 67 8.57 -4.90 2.07
CA VAL A 67 8.97 -6.21 1.55
C VAL A 67 10.22 -6.13 0.68
N GLY A 68 10.57 -4.92 0.20
CA GLY A 68 11.75 -4.70 -0.62
C GLY A 68 11.70 -3.35 -1.33
N SER A 69 12.46 -3.23 -2.41
CA SER A 69 12.45 -2.07 -3.29
C SER A 69 12.58 -2.51 -4.74
N ARG A 70 11.90 -1.83 -5.66
CA ARG A 70 12.01 -2.04 -7.11
C ARG A 70 12.25 -0.69 -7.77
N ASP A 71 13.29 -0.59 -8.59
CA ASP A 71 13.66 0.66 -9.28
C ASP A 71 13.80 1.89 -8.34
N GLY A 72 14.34 1.67 -7.14
CA GLY A 72 14.44 2.72 -6.11
C GLY A 72 13.11 3.08 -5.43
N GLN A 73 11.99 2.48 -5.83
CA GLN A 73 10.68 2.62 -5.21
C GLN A 73 10.49 1.62 -4.08
N LEU A 74 10.05 2.09 -2.90
CA LEU A 74 9.73 1.22 -1.76
C LEU A 74 8.54 0.31 -2.10
N LEU A 75 8.73 -1.00 -2.01
CA LEU A 75 7.66 -1.99 -2.07
C LEU A 75 7.22 -2.35 -0.66
N ALA A 76 5.93 -2.19 -0.37
CA ALA A 76 5.39 -2.53 0.93
C ALA A 76 3.97 -3.08 0.84
N ARG A 77 3.61 -3.92 1.81
CA ARG A 77 2.21 -4.19 2.12
C ARG A 77 1.66 -3.01 2.92
N VAL A 78 0.50 -2.53 2.52
CA VAL A 78 -0.14 -1.37 3.11
C VAL A 78 -1.45 -1.81 3.72
N THR A 79 -1.54 -1.75 5.05
CA THR A 79 -2.73 -2.17 5.79
C THR A 79 -3.38 -0.96 6.44
N PRO A 80 -4.64 -0.61 6.13
CA PRO A 80 -5.33 0.46 6.83
C PRO A 80 -5.35 0.22 8.34
N LEU A 81 -5.13 1.27 9.12
CA LEU A 81 -5.09 1.15 10.58
C LEU A 81 -6.47 0.72 11.10
N GLY A 82 -6.51 -0.38 11.85
CA GLY A 82 -7.74 -1.00 12.35
C GLY A 82 -8.28 -2.12 11.45
N GLU A 83 -7.69 -2.33 10.28
CA GLU A 83 -8.00 -3.47 9.41
C GLU A 83 -6.98 -4.60 9.59
N SER A 84 -7.42 -5.83 9.34
CA SER A 84 -6.55 -7.03 9.30
C SER A 84 -6.06 -7.36 7.90
N VAL A 85 -6.71 -6.82 6.87
CA VAL A 85 -6.44 -7.12 5.45
C VAL A 85 -5.67 -5.95 4.83
N ASP A 86 -4.56 -6.26 4.14
CA ASP A 86 -3.82 -5.26 3.39
C ASP A 86 -4.51 -4.93 2.06
N LEU A 87 -4.22 -3.75 1.51
CA LEU A 87 -4.86 -3.25 0.28
C LEU A 87 -4.60 -4.18 -0.92
N SER A 88 -3.46 -4.87 -0.94
CA SER A 88 -3.14 -5.81 -2.01
C SER A 88 -4.10 -7.00 -1.98
N ALA A 89 -4.24 -7.62 -0.80
CA ALA A 89 -5.20 -8.71 -0.60
C ALA A 89 -6.66 -8.26 -0.84
N GLY A 90 -7.00 -7.02 -0.47
CA GLY A 90 -8.33 -6.46 -0.73
C GLY A 90 -8.63 -6.25 -2.22
N LEU A 91 -7.66 -5.79 -3.01
CA LEU A 91 -7.79 -5.69 -4.47
C LEU A 91 -7.99 -7.06 -5.12
N VAL A 92 -7.24 -8.07 -4.68
CA VAL A 92 -7.38 -9.46 -5.17
C VAL A 92 -8.76 -10.02 -4.81
N ALA A 93 -9.20 -9.83 -3.57
CA ALA A 93 -10.52 -10.27 -3.12
C ALA A 93 -11.68 -9.58 -3.86
N ALA A 94 -11.47 -8.34 -4.30
CA ALA A 94 -12.44 -7.59 -5.11
C ALA A 94 -12.44 -8.01 -6.59
N GLY A 95 -11.52 -8.89 -7.03
CA GLY A 95 -11.37 -9.28 -8.43
C GLY A 95 -10.70 -8.21 -9.30
N LEU A 96 -10.08 -7.20 -8.68
CA LEU A 96 -9.47 -6.04 -9.35
C LEU A 96 -7.97 -6.21 -9.59
N ALA A 97 -7.36 -7.26 -9.02
CA ALA A 97 -5.95 -7.56 -9.16
C ALA A 97 -5.69 -9.07 -9.11
N GLY A 98 -4.61 -9.50 -9.75
CA GLY A 98 -3.99 -10.79 -9.49
C GLY A 98 -3.01 -10.71 -8.32
N ASP A 99 -2.86 -11.81 -7.59
CA ASP A 99 -1.78 -11.93 -6.60
C ASP A 99 -0.48 -12.34 -7.31
N SER A 100 0.52 -11.44 -7.29
CA SER A 100 1.81 -11.66 -7.96
C SER A 100 2.87 -12.33 -7.08
N CYS A 101 2.55 -12.62 -5.81
CA CYS A 101 3.49 -13.25 -4.87
C CYS A 101 3.23 -14.75 -4.64
N SER A 102 2.01 -15.22 -4.88
CA SER A 102 1.58 -16.61 -4.87
C SER A 102 2.09 -17.36 -6.10
N ALA A 103 2.48 -16.63 -7.15
CA ALA A 103 3.21 -17.16 -8.30
C ALA A 103 4.72 -17.39 -8.02
N GLY A 104 5.21 -17.05 -6.82
CA GLY A 104 6.63 -17.12 -6.44
C GLY A 104 6.94 -18.05 -5.26
N SER A 105 6.03 -18.96 -4.90
CA SER A 105 6.30 -20.01 -3.91
C SER A 105 6.35 -21.37 -4.61
N ALA A 106 7.48 -21.67 -5.27
CA ALA A 106 7.82 -23.00 -5.76
C ALA A 106 9.27 -23.30 -5.40
#